data_AF-A0A7V2PTN4-F1
#
_entry.id   AF-A0A7V2PTN4-F1
#
_cell.length_a   1.000
_cell.length_b   1.000
_cell.length_c   1.000
_cell.angle_alpha   90.00
_cell.angle_beta   90.00
_cell.angle_gamma   90.00
#
_symmetry.space_group_name_H-M   'P 1'
#
loop_
_entity.id
_entity.type
_entity.pdbx_description
1 polymer ?
#
loop_
_entity_poly.entity_id
_entity_poly.type
_entity_poly.pdbx_seq_one_letter_code
_entity_poly.pdbx_strand_id
1 'polypeptide(L)'
;MIPSSRNDAIRTAREILQNKPIYLDTETTGIGPMDSIIEIAIIDYDGSVLLDSLVKPVGQISRDAFQVHGISNEMVKDAPSWLSVWEKAKTILANRTVAIYNA
;
A
#
# COMPACT_ATOMS: atom_id res chain seq x y z
N MET A 1 17.63 14.95 28.66
CA MET A 1 18.40 14.27 27.59
C MET A 1 17.38 13.56 26.71
N ILE A 2 17.22 13.96 25.45
CA ILE A 2 16.31 13.27 24.53
C ILE A 2 16.95 11.89 24.23
N PRO A 3 16.24 10.76 24.37
CA PRO A 3 16.80 9.43 24.12
C PRO A 3 17.41 9.34 22.72
N SER A 4 18.58 8.69 22.57
CA SER A 4 19.31 8.51 21.28
C SER A 4 18.37 8.05 20.16
N SER A 5 17.45 7.14 20.48
CA SER A 5 16.45 6.59 19.57
C SER A 5 15.59 7.65 18.87
N ARG A 6 15.27 8.77 19.53
CA ARG A 6 14.49 9.85 18.90
C ARG A 6 15.31 10.60 17.86
N ASN A 7 16.57 10.92 18.17
CA ASN A 7 17.44 11.63 17.25
C ASN A 7 17.78 10.75 16.03
N ASP A 8 17.97 9.46 16.25
CA ASP A 8 18.19 8.49 15.17
C ASP A 8 16.94 8.36 14.28
N ALA A 9 15.75 8.24 14.87
CA ALA A 9 14.49 8.23 14.10
C ALA A 9 14.29 9.51 13.28
N ILE A 10 14.58 10.68 13.84
CA ILE A 10 14.50 11.96 13.13
C ILE A 10 15.51 12.01 11.97
N ARG A 11 16.74 11.52 12.17
CA ARG A 11 17.76 11.47 11.10
C ARG A 11 17.30 10.57 9.96
N THR A 12 16.86 9.35 10.28
CA THR A 12 16.34 8.40 9.29
C THR A 12 15.14 8.97 8.53
N ALA A 13 14.19 9.60 9.21
CA ALA A 13 13.04 10.23 8.55
C ALA A 13 13.48 11.33 7.58
N ARG A 14 14.47 12.16 7.95
CA ARG A 14 15.02 13.21 7.06
C ARG A 14 15.69 12.62 5.82
N GLU A 15 16.49 11.57 5.98
CA GLU A 15 17.16 10.88 4.87
C GLU A 15 16.14 10.27 3.91
N ILE A 16 15.10 9.62 4.42
CA ILE A 16 13.99 9.09 3.61
C ILE A 16 13.31 10.23 2.84
N LEU A 17 12.95 11.32 3.51
CA LEU A 17 12.27 12.46 2.87
C LEU A 17 13.12 13.16 1.81
N GLN A 18 14.44 13.23 1.98
CA GLN A 18 15.36 13.79 0.97
C GLN A 18 15.33 12.99 -0.34
N ASN A 19 15.07 11.68 -0.27
CA ASN A 19 14.96 10.81 -1.44
C ASN A 19 13.60 10.88 -2.14
N LYS A 20 12.68 11.74 -1.68
CA LYS A 20 11.34 11.94 -2.28
C LYS A 20 10.63 10.59 -2.50
N PRO A 21 10.34 9.87 -1.39
CA PRO A 21 9.81 8.52 -1.47
C PRO A 21 8.40 8.55 -2.03
N ILE A 22 7.98 7.43 -2.60
CA ILE A 22 6.55 7.17 -2.81
C ILE A 22 5.99 6.43 -1.60
N TYR A 23 4.73 6.66 -1.30
CA TYR A 23 4.04 5.99 -0.21
C TYR A 23 3.08 4.97 -0.80
N LEU A 24 3.12 3.74 -0.29
CA LEU A 24 2.28 2.64 -0.74
C LEU A 24 1.50 2.09 0.45
N ASP A 25 0.23 1.79 0.20
CA ASP A 25 -0.65 1.10 1.13
C ASP A 25 -1.51 0.08 0.37
N THR A 26 -1.96 -0.96 1.08
CA THR A 26 -2.78 -2.03 0.50
C THR A 26 -3.81 -2.51 1.49
N GLU A 27 -5.01 -2.78 0.97
CA GLU A 27 -6.01 -3.57 1.67
C GLU A 27 -6.05 -4.99 1.11
N THR A 28 -6.35 -5.96 1.96
CA THR A 28 -6.30 -7.40 1.62
C THR A 28 -7.58 -8.12 2.04
N THR A 29 -7.79 -9.34 1.52
CA THR A 29 -8.90 -10.20 1.97
C THR A 29 -8.77 -10.66 3.43
N GLY A 30 -7.58 -10.54 4.01
CA GLY A 30 -7.19 -10.98 5.36
C GLY A 30 -5.68 -10.85 5.57
N ILE A 31 -5.14 -11.40 6.67
CA ILE A 31 -3.72 -11.28 7.06
C ILE A 31 -2.89 -12.56 6.83
N GLY A 32 -3.49 -13.57 6.19
CA GLY A 32 -2.86 -14.86 5.94
C GLY A 32 -1.98 -14.87 4.70
N PRO A 33 -1.11 -15.89 4.55
CA PRO A 33 -0.18 -15.99 3.41
C PRO A 33 -0.87 -16.26 2.06
N MET A 34 -2.16 -16.59 2.07
CA MET A 34 -2.96 -16.87 0.87
C MET A 34 -3.97 -15.74 0.58
N ASP A 35 -3.99 -14.67 1.37
CA ASP A 35 -4.89 -13.55 1.16
C ASP A 35 -4.44 -12.69 -0.03
N SER A 36 -5.42 -12.14 -0.75
CA SER A 36 -5.21 -11.34 -1.96
C SER A 36 -5.27 -9.85 -1.63
N ILE A 37 -4.47 -9.05 -2.35
CA ILE A 37 -4.64 -7.60 -2.40
C ILE A 37 -5.99 -7.29 -3.07
N ILE A 38 -6.78 -6.41 -2.45
CA ILE A 38 -8.08 -5.92 -2.94
C ILE A 38 -8.09 -4.42 -3.23
N GLU A 39 -7.09 -3.70 -2.74
CA GLU A 39 -6.85 -2.29 -3.06
C GLU A 39 -5.35 -2.04 -3.00
N ILE A 40 -4.87 -1.16 -3.89
CA ILE A 40 -3.52 -0.61 -3.81
C ILE A 40 -3.57 0.89 -4.09
N ALA A 41 -2.98 1.65 -3.17
CA ALA A 41 -2.78 3.09 -3.31
C ALA A 41 -1.28 3.40 -3.33
N ILE A 42 -0.87 4.23 -4.28
CA ILE A 42 0.49 4.76 -4.37
C ILE A 42 0.41 6.27 -4.61
N ILE A 43 0.98 7.04 -3.69
CA ILE A 43 1.07 8.50 -3.79
C ILE A 43 2.54 8.94 -3.85
N ASP A 44 2.80 10.03 -4.56
CA ASP A 44 4.14 10.62 -4.65
C ASP A 44 4.47 11.45 -3.40
N TYR A 45 5.73 11.86 -3.27
CA TYR A 45 6.22 12.62 -2.11
C TYR A 45 5.52 13.97 -1.88
N ASP A 46 4.87 14.50 -2.91
CA ASP A 46 4.12 15.77 -2.89
C ASP A 46 2.60 15.59 -2.69
N GLY A 47 2.14 14.35 -2.52
CA GLY A 47 0.73 14.00 -2.36
C GLY A 47 -0.01 13.72 -3.67
N SER A 48 0.66 13.79 -4.83
CA SER A 48 0.05 13.41 -6.11
C SER A 48 -0.31 11.92 -6.13
N VAL A 49 -1.51 11.57 -6.58
CA VAL A 49 -1.93 10.17 -6.73
C VAL A 49 -1.29 9.58 -7.99
N LEU A 50 -0.47 8.53 -7.82
CA LEU A 50 0.17 7.80 -8.93
C LEU A 50 -0.65 6.56 -9.31
N LEU A 51 -1.21 5.88 -8.31
CA LEU A 51 -2.12 4.75 -8.46
C LEU A 51 -3.13 4.75 -7.31
N ASP A 52 -4.38 4.50 -7.64
CA ASP A 52 -5.45 4.24 -6.70
C ASP A 52 -6.40 3.29 -7.43
N SER A 53 -6.48 2.05 -6.96
CA SER A 53 -7.21 1.00 -7.66
C SER A 53 -7.68 -0.09 -6.71
N LEU A 54 -8.96 -0.43 -6.82
CA LEU A 54 -9.46 -1.73 -6.38
C LEU A 54 -8.87 -2.84 -7.25
N VAL A 55 -8.81 -4.04 -6.68
CA VAL A 55 -8.28 -5.26 -7.29
C VAL A 55 -9.27 -6.38 -7.04
N LYS A 56 -9.59 -7.14 -8.10
CA LYS A 56 -10.42 -8.33 -7.97
C LYS A 56 -9.59 -9.47 -7.34
N PRO A 57 -9.94 -9.93 -6.13
CA PRO A 57 -9.17 -10.96 -5.44
C PRO A 57 -9.44 -12.35 -6.00
N VAL A 58 -8.58 -13.30 -5.62
CA VAL A 58 -8.90 -14.73 -5.67
C VAL A 58 -9.42 -15.11 -4.28
N GLY A 59 -10.72 -15.44 -4.20
CA GLY A 59 -11.39 -15.74 -2.92
C GLY A 59 -12.31 -14.63 -2.45
N GLN A 60 -12.75 -14.73 -1.19
CA GLN A 60 -13.66 -13.75 -0.57
C GLN A 60 -12.93 -12.93 0.48
N ILE A 61 -13.30 -11.66 0.58
CA ILE A 61 -12.89 -10.78 1.68
C ILE A 61 -13.50 -11.34 2.98
N SER A 62 -12.65 -11.58 3.97
CA SER A 62 -13.07 -12.04 5.29
C SER A 62 -13.91 -10.97 5.99
N ARG A 63 -14.76 -11.39 6.93
CA ARG A 63 -15.58 -10.46 7.70
C ARG A 63 -14.72 -9.49 8.52
N ASP A 64 -13.62 -9.98 9.08
CA ASP A 64 -12.74 -9.18 9.94
C ASP A 64 -11.99 -8.13 9.12
N ALA A 65 -11.48 -8.49 7.93
CA ALA A 65 -10.89 -7.52 7.01
C ALA A 65 -11.90 -6.44 6.60
N PHE A 66 -13.11 -6.85 6.19
CA PHE A 66 -14.18 -5.91 5.87
C PHE A 66 -14.52 -4.96 7.02
N GLN A 67 -14.47 -5.42 8.28
CA GLN A 67 -14.70 -4.55 9.44
C GLN A 67 -13.60 -3.50 9.64
N VAL A 68 -12.38 -3.76 9.18
CA VAL A 68 -11.25 -2.83 9.27
C VAL A 68 -11.34 -1.78 8.16
N HIS A 69 -11.43 -2.21 6.89
CA HIS A 69 -11.25 -1.32 5.74
C HIS A 69 -12.56 -0.99 5.00
N GLY A 70 -13.67 -1.70 5.25
CA GLY A 70 -14.99 -1.38 4.69
C GLY A 70 -15.21 -1.72 3.20
N ILE A 71 -14.27 -2.42 2.57
CA ILE A 71 -14.34 -2.79 1.14
C ILE A 71 -15.07 -4.12 1.01
N SER A 72 -16.21 -4.11 0.33
CA SER A 72 -17.04 -5.31 0.17
C SER A 72 -16.65 -6.13 -1.05
N ASN A 73 -17.01 -7.43 -1.04
CA ASN A 73 -16.85 -8.31 -2.21
C ASN A 73 -17.57 -7.76 -3.47
N GLU A 74 -18.64 -6.98 -3.27
CA GLU A 74 -19.40 -6.35 -4.35
C GLU A 74 -18.62 -5.21 -5.02
N MET A 75 -17.88 -4.41 -4.24
CA MET A 75 -17.06 -3.32 -4.77
C MET A 75 -15.93 -3.81 -5.67
N VAL A 76 -15.38 -4.99 -5.37
CA VAL A 76 -14.22 -5.56 -6.10
C VAL A 76 -14.60 -6.55 -7.20
N LYS A 77 -15.89 -6.86 -7.37
CA LYS A 77 -16.34 -7.96 -8.25
C LYS A 77 -15.96 -7.74 -9.73
N ASP A 78 -15.97 -6.48 -10.17
CA ASP A 78 -15.69 -6.04 -11.54
C ASP A 78 -14.37 -5.26 -11.63
N ALA A 79 -13.61 -5.21 -10.54
CA ALA A 79 -12.30 -4.57 -10.50
C ALA A 79 -11.29 -5.29 -11.42
N PRO A 80 -10.21 -4.61 -11.85
CA PRO A 80 -9.14 -5.24 -12.61
C PRO A 80 -8.47 -6.36 -11.81
N SER A 81 -7.92 -7.36 -12.50
CA SER A 81 -7.15 -8.42 -11.85
C SER A 81 -5.82 -7.87 -11.30
N TRP A 82 -5.24 -8.56 -10.32
CA TRP A 82 -3.93 -8.20 -9.78
C TRP A 82 -2.86 -8.06 -10.87
N LEU A 83 -2.82 -8.99 -11.84
CA LEU A 83 -1.84 -8.95 -12.92
C LEU A 83 -1.94 -7.64 -13.74
N SER A 84 -3.16 -7.17 -14.01
CA SER A 84 -3.39 -5.93 -14.75
C SER A 84 -2.92 -4.70 -13.95
N VAL A 85 -3.19 -4.66 -12.65
CA VAL A 85 -2.81 -3.54 -11.78
C VAL A 85 -1.30 -3.54 -11.52
N TRP A 86 -0.72 -4.74 -11.36
CA TRP A 86 0.71 -4.93 -11.12
C TRP A 86 1.58 -4.37 -12.23
N GLU A 87 1.20 -4.49 -13.51
CA GLU A 87 1.99 -3.91 -14.60
C GLU A 87 2.16 -2.39 -14.43
N LYS A 88 1.11 -1.68 -14.02
CA LYS A 88 1.19 -0.24 -13.72
C LYS A 88 1.98 0.03 -12.43
N ALA A 89 1.67 -0.71 -11.35
CA ALA A 89 2.34 -0.55 -10.07
C ALA A 89 3.85 -0.76 -10.20
N LYS A 90 4.27 -1.83 -10.88
CA LYS A 90 5.68 -2.16 -11.13
C LYS A 90 6.43 -1.03 -11.82
N THR A 91 5.83 -0.38 -12.82
CA THR A 91 6.43 0.78 -13.50
C THR A 91 6.59 1.96 -12.54
N ILE A 92 5.60 2.23 -11.69
CA ILE A 92 5.65 3.32 -10.71
C ILE A 92 6.72 3.05 -9.63
N LEU A 93 6.81 1.81 -9.17
CA LEU A 93 7.72 1.38 -8.10
C LEU A 93 9.19 1.32 -8.54
N ALA A 94 9.45 1.13 -9.84
CA ALA A 94 10.79 0.92 -10.37
C ALA A 94 11.73 2.08 -10.02
N ASN A 95 12.88 1.75 -9.40
CA ASN A 95 13.93 2.71 -9.01
C ASN A 95 13.45 3.84 -8.07
N ARG A 96 12.39 3.60 -7.29
CA ARG A 96 11.90 4.54 -6.27
C ARG A 96 12.18 4.02 -4.86
N THR A 97 12.45 4.92 -3.94
CA THR A 97 12.35 4.61 -2.51
C THR A 97 10.88 4.50 -2.14
N VAL A 98 10.48 3.35 -1.60
CA VAL A 98 9.08 3.07 -1.20
C VAL A 98 9.00 3.14 0.33
N ALA A 99 8.10 3.96 0.84
CA ALA A 99 7.78 4.04 2.26
C ALA A 99 6.42 3.39 2.51
N ILE A 100 6.40 2.41 3.42
CA ILE A 100 5.21 1.64 3.80
C ILE A 100 5.21 1.54 5.33
N TYR A 101 4.03 1.55 5.94
CA TYR A 101 3.87 1.42 7.39
C TYR A 101 3.35 0.02 7.73
N ASN A 102 3.96 -0.65 8.72
CA ASN A 102 3.64 -2.03 9.11
C ASN A 102 3.70 -3.06 7.97
N ALA A 103 4.68 -2.88 7.06
CA ALA A 103 4.99 -3.82 5.98
C ALA A 103 5.92 -4.95 6.43
#